data_AF-A0A8S9YCA4-F1
#
_entry.id   AF-A0A8S9YCA4-F1
#
_cell.length_a   1.000
_cell.length_b   1.000
_cell.length_c   1.000
_cell.angle_alpha   90.00
_cell.angle_beta   90.00
_cell.angle_gamma   90.00
#
_symmetry.space_group_name_H-M   'P 1'
#
loop_
_entity.id
_entity.type
_entity.pdbx_description
1 polymer ?
#
loop_
_entity_poly.entity_id
_entity_poly.type
_entity_poly.pdbx_seq_one_letter_code
_entity_poly.pdbx_strand_id
1 'polypeptide(L)'
;MSAFLLLPSFPRCPTSYTSDPSYLLPNCLALKDRCLAIICVQGDCISSKDGQETHCICPDEAYGEHCELTRGKWAQWSPWSECSPNCGVSEYQRRIRTRDCLGEACRGGEGHLQMEMCVTMPCPDETLALARQGRSEEIGELKVQMLQAQAARCVKLVGAVAEALILISCVFAAIAATAMAATVHLM
;
A
#
# COMPACT_ATOMS: atom_id res chain seq x y z
N MET A 1 -34.72 26.54 -78.24
CA MET A 1 -34.79 25.53 -77.15
C MET A 1 -33.87 26.01 -76.05
N SER A 2 -34.42 26.25 -74.86
CA SER A 2 -33.75 26.86 -73.72
C SER A 2 -32.49 26.10 -73.31
N ALA A 3 -31.34 26.78 -73.33
CA ALA A 3 -30.21 26.38 -72.53
C ALA A 3 -30.40 27.03 -71.14
N PHE A 4 -31.08 26.31 -70.24
CA PHE A 4 -30.96 26.57 -68.81
C PHE A 4 -29.48 26.39 -68.45
N LEU A 5 -28.76 27.50 -68.27
CA LEU A 5 -27.44 27.47 -67.65
C LEU A 5 -27.66 27.01 -66.21
N LEU A 6 -27.40 25.71 -65.98
CA LEU A 6 -27.29 25.13 -64.66
C LEU A 6 -26.19 25.90 -63.93
N LEU A 7 -26.57 26.75 -62.96
CA LEU A 7 -25.66 27.31 -61.99
C LEU A 7 -24.85 26.14 -61.40
N PRO A 8 -23.51 26.19 -61.41
CA PRO A 8 -22.72 25.14 -60.78
C PRO A 8 -23.13 25.13 -59.31
N SER A 9 -23.62 23.98 -58.87
CA SER A 9 -23.89 23.68 -57.47
C SER A 9 -22.78 24.27 -56.61
N PHE A 10 -23.14 25.20 -55.71
CA PHE A 10 -22.24 25.72 -54.69
C PHE A 10 -21.42 24.56 -54.11
N PRO A 11 -20.08 24.69 -53.99
CA PRO A 11 -19.27 23.63 -53.41
C PRO A 11 -19.74 23.48 -51.97
N ARG A 12 -20.50 22.42 -51.68
CA ARG A 12 -20.76 22.04 -50.30
C ARG A 12 -19.40 21.78 -49.70
N CYS A 13 -19.11 22.43 -48.58
CA CYS A 13 -17.87 22.19 -47.88
C CYS A 13 -17.75 20.71 -47.52
N PRO A 14 -16.52 20.17 -47.47
CA PRO A 14 -16.27 18.83 -46.93
C PRO A 14 -16.92 18.69 -45.54
N THR A 15 -17.25 17.46 -45.14
CA THR A 15 -18.04 17.20 -43.92
C THR A 15 -17.47 17.81 -42.64
N SER A 16 -16.16 18.02 -42.56
CA SER A 16 -15.44 18.62 -41.43
C SER A 16 -15.22 20.13 -41.53
N TYR A 17 -15.64 20.80 -42.61
CA TYR A 17 -15.40 22.22 -42.84
C TYR A 17 -16.70 22.98 -43.14
N THR A 18 -16.70 24.28 -42.86
CA THR A 18 -17.79 25.22 -43.10
C THR A 18 -17.23 26.54 -43.65
N SER A 19 -18.10 27.42 -44.12
CA SER A 19 -17.70 28.74 -44.61
C SER A 19 -17.24 29.65 -43.47
N ASP A 20 -16.09 30.30 -43.62
CA ASP A 20 -15.63 31.33 -42.70
C ASP A 20 -16.21 32.70 -43.10
N PRO A 21 -17.05 33.33 -42.25
CA PRO A 21 -17.67 34.62 -42.54
C PRO A 21 -16.70 35.82 -42.48
N SER A 22 -15.46 35.61 -42.02
CA SER A 22 -14.41 36.64 -42.03
C SER A 22 -13.98 37.02 -43.46
N TYR A 23 -14.34 36.22 -44.46
CA TYR A 23 -14.00 36.42 -45.87
C TYR A 23 -15.25 36.64 -46.73
N LEU A 24 -15.17 37.62 -47.63
CA LEU A 24 -16.27 38.04 -48.53
C LEU A 24 -16.62 37.01 -49.63
N LEU A 25 -15.68 36.12 -49.98
CA LEU A 25 -15.88 35.13 -51.05
C LEU A 25 -16.28 33.76 -50.46
N PRO A 26 -17.12 32.98 -51.17
CA PRO A 26 -17.45 31.62 -50.76
C PRO A 26 -16.19 30.77 -50.54
N ASN A 27 -16.04 30.22 -49.34
CA ASN A 27 -14.86 29.47 -48.92
C ASN A 27 -15.28 28.32 -47.98
N CYS A 28 -14.33 27.44 -47.63
CA CYS A 28 -14.50 26.34 -46.68
C CYS A 28 -13.33 26.30 -45.68
N LEU A 29 -12.98 27.46 -45.13
CA LEU A 29 -11.79 27.63 -44.30
C LEU A 29 -12.05 27.41 -42.80
N ALA A 30 -13.31 27.50 -42.34
CA ALA A 30 -13.65 27.28 -40.95
C ALA A 30 -13.82 25.78 -40.69
N LEU A 31 -13.21 25.25 -39.62
CA LEU A 31 -13.47 23.88 -39.17
C LEU A 31 -14.90 23.80 -38.63
N LYS A 32 -15.63 22.73 -38.96
CA LYS A 32 -16.94 22.45 -38.40
C LYS A 32 -16.78 22.04 -36.94
N ASP A 33 -16.73 23.04 -36.07
CA ASP A 33 -16.69 22.83 -34.63
C ASP A 33 -18.10 22.45 -34.13
N ARG A 34 -18.24 21.21 -33.67
CA ARG A 34 -19.51 20.72 -33.11
C ARG A 34 -19.86 21.40 -31.78
N CYS A 35 -18.89 22.04 -31.11
CA CYS A 35 -19.15 22.87 -29.94
C CYS A 35 -20.01 24.10 -30.25
N LEU A 36 -20.10 24.54 -31.51
CA LEU A 36 -21.04 25.60 -31.90
C LEU A 36 -22.51 25.15 -31.81
N ALA A 37 -22.78 23.85 -31.79
CA ALA A 37 -24.12 23.28 -31.72
C ALA A 37 -24.44 22.67 -30.34
N ILE A 38 -23.45 22.54 -29.46
CA ILE A 38 -23.59 21.92 -28.14
C ILE A 38 -23.38 22.99 -27.07
N ILE A 39 -24.30 23.05 -26.11
CA ILE A 39 -24.25 24.01 -25.02
C ILE A 39 -23.83 23.27 -23.76
N CYS A 40 -22.63 23.58 -23.26
CA CYS A 40 -22.21 23.20 -21.91
C CYS A 40 -22.62 24.34 -20.97
N VAL A 41 -23.52 24.09 -20.01
CA VAL A 41 -24.18 25.15 -19.23
C VAL A 41 -23.19 25.90 -18.34
N GLN A 42 -22.34 25.17 -17.63
CA GLN A 42 -21.39 25.71 -16.64
C GLN A 42 -19.93 25.42 -17.00
N GLY A 43 -19.67 24.82 -18.16
CA GLY A 43 -18.37 24.26 -18.52
C GLY A 43 -17.94 24.61 -19.94
N ASP A 44 -16.74 24.16 -20.28
CA ASP A 44 -16.15 24.40 -21.59
C ASP A 44 -16.46 23.22 -22.51
N CYS A 45 -16.88 23.52 -23.74
CA CYS A 45 -16.98 22.50 -24.78
C CYS A 45 -15.62 22.30 -25.44
N ILE A 46 -15.19 21.04 -25.57
CA ILE A 46 -14.05 20.66 -26.38
C ILE A 46 -14.47 19.76 -27.53
N SER A 47 -13.96 20.05 -28.72
CA SER A 47 -14.09 19.19 -29.90
C SER A 47 -12.81 18.40 -30.14
N SER A 48 -12.94 17.16 -30.61
CA SER A 48 -11.83 16.37 -31.12
C SER A 48 -11.16 17.04 -32.32
N LYS A 49 -9.90 16.68 -32.60
CA LYS A 49 -9.12 17.25 -33.72
C LYS A 49 -9.80 17.08 -35.07
N ASP A 50 -10.56 15.99 -35.25
CA ASP A 50 -11.30 15.72 -36.49
C ASP A 50 -12.69 16.39 -36.53
N GLY A 51 -13.07 17.11 -35.47
CA GLY A 51 -14.36 17.81 -35.34
C GLY A 51 -15.58 16.89 -35.21
N GLN A 52 -15.39 15.60 -34.98
CA GLN A 52 -16.48 14.61 -34.99
C GLN A 52 -17.03 14.27 -33.61
N GLU A 53 -16.21 14.40 -32.57
CA GLU A 53 -16.59 14.14 -31.17
C GLU A 53 -16.46 15.41 -30.35
N THR A 54 -17.29 15.50 -29.32
CA THR A 54 -17.38 16.66 -28.41
C THR A 54 -17.65 16.21 -27.00
N HIS A 55 -17.08 16.92 -26.04
CA HIS A 55 -17.35 16.67 -24.64
C HIS A 55 -17.37 17.99 -23.85
N CYS A 56 -18.25 18.07 -22.85
CA CYS A 56 -18.30 19.17 -21.91
C CYS A 56 -17.38 18.90 -20.73
N ILE A 57 -16.39 19.75 -20.51
CA ILE A 57 -15.56 19.72 -19.31
C ILE A 57 -16.26 20.56 -18.23
N CYS A 58 -16.79 19.87 -17.23
CA CYS A 58 -17.49 20.52 -16.14
C CYS A 58 -16.53 21.02 -15.06
N PRO A 59 -16.79 22.21 -14.48
CA PRO A 59 -16.07 22.67 -13.30
C PRO A 59 -16.38 21.79 -12.08
N ASP A 60 -15.63 22.00 -11.00
CA ASP A 60 -15.73 21.20 -9.79
C ASP A 60 -17.10 21.23 -9.12
N GLU A 61 -17.88 22.28 -9.34
CA GLU A 61 -19.22 22.47 -8.77
C GLU A 61 -20.34 21.95 -9.67
N ALA A 62 -20.05 21.37 -10.84
CA ALA A 62 -21.05 20.89 -11.79
C ALA A 62 -20.80 19.45 -12.27
N TYR A 63 -21.84 18.83 -12.81
CA TYR A 63 -21.81 17.51 -13.45
C TYR A 63 -23.00 17.31 -14.40
N GLY A 64 -23.07 16.16 -15.07
CA GLY A 64 -24.04 15.88 -16.12
C GLY A 64 -23.36 15.76 -17.49
N GLU A 65 -24.14 15.44 -18.53
CA GLU A 65 -23.62 15.36 -19.90
C GLU A 65 -23.19 16.74 -20.43
N HIS A 66 -23.93 17.77 -20.01
CA HIS A 66 -23.79 19.16 -20.45
C HIS A 66 -23.52 20.12 -19.28
N CYS A 67 -23.03 19.61 -18.14
CA CYS A 67 -22.77 20.37 -16.92
C CYS A 67 -24.00 21.14 -16.39
N GLU A 68 -25.18 20.56 -16.56
CA GLU A 68 -26.47 21.14 -16.20
C GLU A 68 -26.84 20.90 -14.72
N LEU A 69 -26.20 19.94 -14.06
CA LEU A 69 -26.45 19.61 -12.66
C LEU A 69 -25.41 20.25 -11.75
N THR A 70 -25.86 20.80 -10.63
CA THR A 70 -24.99 21.41 -9.61
C THR A 70 -24.61 20.38 -8.56
N ARG A 71 -23.33 20.29 -8.22
CA ARG A 71 -22.85 19.39 -7.17
C ARG A 71 -23.21 19.91 -5.79
N GLY A 72 -23.53 18.97 -4.92
CA GLY A 72 -23.67 19.22 -3.50
C GLY A 72 -22.32 19.46 -2.84
N LYS A 73 -22.38 20.09 -1.67
CA LYS A 73 -21.21 20.25 -0.79
C LYS A 73 -21.23 19.19 0.29
N TRP A 74 -20.07 18.69 0.67
CA TRP A 74 -19.97 17.83 1.82
C TRP A 74 -20.36 18.58 3.10
N ALA A 75 -21.22 17.97 3.92
CA ALA A 75 -21.50 18.45 5.26
C ALA A 75 -20.25 18.39 6.14
N GLN A 76 -20.34 18.99 7.33
CA GLN A 76 -19.32 18.78 8.35
C GLN A 76 -19.26 17.29 8.73
N TRP A 77 -18.05 16.84 9.03
CA TRP A 77 -17.85 15.50 9.55
C TRP A 77 -18.59 15.31 10.88
N SER A 78 -19.17 14.13 11.05
CA SER A 78 -19.57 13.66 12.37
C SER A 78 -18.36 13.64 13.31
N PRO A 79 -18.59 13.65 14.63
CA PRO A 79 -17.57 13.21 15.58
C PRO A 79 -17.06 11.82 15.19
N TRP A 80 -15.79 11.56 15.54
CA TRP A 80 -15.24 10.21 15.45
C TRP A 80 -16.00 9.26 16.37
N SER A 81 -16.26 8.04 15.89
CA SER A 81 -16.75 6.97 16.75
C SER A 81 -15.71 6.62 17.81
N GLU A 82 -16.15 5.90 18.84
CA GLU A 82 -15.22 5.18 19.68
C GLU A 82 -14.46 4.13 18.87
N CYS A 83 -13.27 3.78 19.36
CA CYS A 83 -12.48 2.72 18.78
C CYS A 83 -13.18 1.38 19.02
N SER A 84 -13.37 0.60 17.96
CA SER A 84 -13.96 -0.73 18.03
C SER A 84 -13.02 -1.77 17.41
N PRO A 85 -12.68 -2.84 18.15
CA PRO A 85 -12.97 -3.06 19.58
C PRO A 85 -12.34 -1.99 20.47
N ASN A 86 -12.80 -1.81 21.71
CA ASN A 86 -12.25 -0.76 22.60
C ASN A 86 -10.91 -1.14 23.25
N CYS A 87 -10.59 -2.43 23.28
CA CYS A 87 -9.31 -3.00 23.69
C CYS A 87 -8.94 -4.17 22.77
N GLY A 88 -7.70 -4.61 22.86
CA GLY A 88 -7.11 -5.68 22.08
C GLY A 88 -5.74 -5.26 21.54
N VAL A 89 -4.76 -6.17 21.53
CA VAL A 89 -3.48 -5.94 20.81
C VAL A 89 -3.65 -6.12 19.30
N SER A 90 -4.89 -6.17 18.81
CA SER A 90 -5.18 -6.34 17.40
C SER A 90 -4.86 -5.10 16.58
N GLU A 91 -4.22 -5.29 15.43
CA GLU A 91 -3.93 -4.21 14.46
C GLU A 91 -5.19 -3.57 13.85
N TYR A 92 -6.36 -4.17 14.03
CA TYR A 92 -7.61 -3.74 13.38
C TYR A 92 -8.47 -2.78 14.22
N GLN A 93 -7.97 -2.32 15.38
CA GLN A 93 -8.71 -1.36 16.19
C GLN A 93 -8.91 -0.07 15.40
N ARG A 94 -10.17 0.30 15.15
CA ARG A 94 -10.50 1.40 14.26
C ARG A 94 -11.64 2.25 14.78
N ARG A 95 -11.62 3.51 14.39
CA ARG A 95 -12.74 4.43 14.51
C ARG A 95 -13.18 4.93 13.15
N ILE A 96 -14.45 5.28 13.04
CA ILE A 96 -15.04 5.78 11.81
C ILE A 96 -15.73 7.11 12.06
N ARG A 97 -15.84 7.93 11.03
CA ARG A 97 -16.72 9.09 11.00
C ARG A 97 -17.38 9.18 9.63
N THR A 98 -18.55 9.78 9.60
CA THR A 98 -19.34 9.95 8.38
C THR A 98 -19.69 11.39 8.14
N ARG A 99 -20.07 11.72 6.90
CA ARG A 99 -20.63 13.02 6.54
C ARG A 99 -21.65 12.84 5.43
N ASP A 100 -22.65 13.69 5.43
CA ASP A 100 -23.69 13.67 4.40
C ASP A 100 -23.36 14.60 3.24
N CYS A 101 -23.97 14.33 2.09
CA CYS A 101 -23.92 15.25 0.95
C CYS A 101 -25.07 16.26 1.06
N LEU A 102 -24.74 17.55 1.07
CA LEU A 102 -25.71 18.64 0.99
C LEU A 102 -26.00 18.96 -0.48
N GLY A 103 -26.85 18.13 -1.10
CA GLY A 103 -27.24 18.20 -2.50
C GLY A 103 -27.48 16.81 -3.07
N GLU A 104 -27.64 16.70 -4.39
CA GLU A 104 -27.93 15.41 -5.03
C GLU A 104 -26.67 14.55 -5.25
N ALA A 105 -25.54 15.20 -5.55
CA ALA A 105 -24.30 14.48 -5.80
C ALA A 105 -23.07 15.28 -5.34
N CYS A 106 -22.27 14.69 -4.47
CA CYS A 106 -20.98 15.23 -4.04
C CYS A 106 -19.85 14.52 -4.78
N ARG A 107 -18.73 15.22 -4.97
CA ARG A 107 -17.53 14.63 -5.58
C ARG A 107 -16.84 13.66 -4.60
N GLY A 108 -16.31 12.57 -5.13
CA GLY A 108 -15.41 11.67 -4.39
C GLY A 108 -16.02 10.34 -3.95
N GLY A 109 -17.17 9.93 -4.48
CA GLY A 109 -17.74 8.59 -4.27
C GLY A 109 -17.92 8.24 -2.79
N GLU A 110 -17.11 7.29 -2.29
CA GLU A 110 -17.07 6.88 -0.87
C GLU A 110 -16.51 7.95 0.08
N GLY A 111 -16.28 9.18 -0.40
CA GLY A 111 -15.86 10.32 0.42
C GLY A 111 -16.83 10.70 1.56
N HIS A 112 -17.94 9.98 1.75
CA HIS A 112 -18.85 10.12 2.90
C HIS A 112 -18.33 9.39 4.16
N LEU A 113 -17.40 8.44 4.03
CA LEU A 113 -16.89 7.62 5.12
C LEU A 113 -15.38 7.82 5.28
N GLN A 114 -14.93 7.97 6.52
CA GLN A 114 -13.51 7.94 6.85
C GLN A 114 -13.24 6.97 7.99
N MET A 115 -12.14 6.24 7.88
CA MET A 115 -11.67 5.27 8.85
C MET A 115 -10.24 5.61 9.29
N GLU A 116 -9.96 5.41 10.57
CA GLU A 116 -8.64 5.65 11.17
C GLU A 116 -8.31 4.53 12.16
N MET A 117 -7.05 4.07 12.17
CA MET A 117 -6.56 3.13 13.18
C MET A 117 -6.38 3.83 14.52
N CYS A 118 -6.77 3.14 15.58
CA CYS A 118 -6.54 3.60 16.94
C CYS A 118 -5.24 3.05 17.51
N VAL A 119 -4.78 3.67 18.60
CA VAL A 119 -3.71 3.10 19.43
C VAL A 119 -4.22 1.81 20.05
N THR A 120 -3.48 0.73 19.89
CA THR A 120 -3.81 -0.56 20.49
C THR A 120 -3.62 -0.51 22.00
N MET A 121 -4.62 -0.96 22.73
CA MET A 121 -4.60 -1.06 24.19
C MET A 121 -4.98 -2.49 24.58
N PRO A 122 -4.09 -3.27 25.22
CA PRO A 122 -4.38 -4.65 25.55
C PRO A 122 -5.62 -4.77 26.43
N CYS A 123 -6.44 -5.79 26.19
CA CYS A 123 -7.54 -6.12 27.10
C CYS A 123 -6.99 -6.67 28.43
N PRO A 124 -7.76 -6.60 29.54
CA PRO A 124 -7.33 -7.13 30.85
C PRO A 124 -6.83 -8.58 30.79
N ASP A 125 -7.52 -9.44 30.05
CA ASP A 125 -7.15 -10.85 29.90
C ASP A 125 -5.82 -11.03 29.15
N GLU A 126 -5.56 -10.19 28.13
CA GLU A 126 -4.31 -10.18 27.37
C GLU A 126 -3.14 -9.70 28.24
N THR A 127 -3.35 -8.66 29.06
CA THR A 127 -2.30 -8.20 30.00
C THR A 127 -1.86 -9.31 30.97
N LEU A 128 -2.81 -10.12 31.44
CA LEU A 128 -2.54 -11.25 32.31
C LEU A 128 -1.76 -12.35 31.58
N ALA A 129 -2.12 -12.63 30.32
CA ALA A 129 -1.42 -13.59 29.48
C ALA A 129 0.02 -13.14 29.18
N LEU A 130 0.22 -11.87 28.83
CA LEU A 130 1.54 -11.29 28.58
C LEU A 130 2.43 -11.31 29.84
N ALA A 131 1.87 -11.03 31.02
CA ALA A 131 2.59 -11.12 32.28
C ALA A 131 3.01 -12.56 32.63
N ARG A 132 2.20 -13.57 32.27
CA ARG A 132 2.54 -14.99 32.43
C ARG A 132 3.62 -15.42 31.44
N GLN A 133 3.54 -14.95 30.20
CA GLN A 133 4.53 -15.23 29.16
C GLN A 133 5.90 -14.68 29.55
N GLY A 134 5.98 -13.40 29.95
CA GLY A 134 7.24 -12.79 30.40
C GLY A 134 7.89 -13.56 31.56
N ARG A 135 7.09 -13.98 32.55
CA ARG A 135 7.59 -14.81 33.66
C ARG A 135 8.09 -16.18 33.20
N SER A 136 7.40 -16.80 32.24
CA SER A 136 7.79 -18.11 31.70
C SER A 136 9.07 -18.03 30.87
N GLU A 137 9.25 -16.96 30.10
CA GLU A 137 10.45 -16.70 29.30
C GLU A 137 11.67 -16.44 30.20
N GLU A 138 11.53 -15.60 31.24
CA GLU A 138 12.58 -15.37 32.24
C GLU A 138 13.00 -16.67 32.94
N ILE A 139 12.04 -17.49 33.36
CA ILE A 139 12.31 -18.79 34.00
C ILE A 139 12.99 -19.75 33.00
N GLY A 140 12.58 -19.72 31.74
CA GLY A 140 13.19 -20.51 30.67
C GLY A 140 14.64 -20.12 30.44
N GLU A 141 14.91 -18.82 30.34
CA GLU A 141 16.25 -18.29 30.14
C GLU A 141 17.17 -18.61 31.32
N LEU A 142 16.68 -18.45 32.57
CA LEU A 142 17.45 -18.82 33.76
C LEU A 142 17.82 -20.31 33.77
N LYS A 143 16.87 -21.19 33.40
CA LYS A 143 17.12 -22.65 33.31
C LYS A 143 18.17 -22.98 32.25
N VAL A 144 18.11 -22.33 31.08
CA VAL A 144 19.10 -22.51 30.01
C VAL A 144 20.48 -22.07 30.49
N GLN A 145 20.59 -20.91 31.13
CA GLN A 145 21.85 -20.42 31.69
C GLN A 145 22.42 -21.38 32.75
N MET A 146 21.58 -21.90 33.66
CA MET A 146 22.00 -22.88 34.67
C MET A 146 22.49 -24.19 34.03
N LEU A 147 21.76 -24.72 33.05
CA LEU A 147 22.15 -25.95 32.33
C LEU A 147 23.45 -25.76 31.56
N GLN A 148 23.62 -24.62 30.89
CA GLN A 148 24.86 -24.26 30.20
C GLN A 148 26.05 -24.18 31.17
N ALA A 149 25.86 -23.55 32.34
CA ALA A 149 26.90 -23.47 33.37
C ALA A 149 27.29 -24.85 33.91
N GLN A 150 26.31 -25.73 34.14
CA GLN A 150 26.56 -27.11 34.58
C GLN A 150 27.29 -27.92 33.50
N ALA A 151 26.86 -27.85 32.24
CA ALA A 151 27.52 -28.53 31.13
C ALA A 151 28.98 -28.07 30.97
N ALA A 152 29.25 -26.75 31.06
CA ALA A 152 30.60 -26.21 30.99
C ALA A 152 31.50 -26.73 32.13
N ARG A 153 30.97 -26.85 33.36
CA ARG A 153 31.69 -27.46 34.48
C ARG A 153 32.00 -28.93 34.23
N CYS A 154 31.04 -29.70 33.71
CA CYS A 154 31.24 -31.10 33.37
C CYS A 154 32.32 -31.29 32.29
N VAL A 155 32.28 -30.50 31.22
CA VAL A 155 33.29 -30.57 30.14
C VAL A 155 34.69 -30.27 30.68
N LYS A 156 34.84 -29.23 31.52
CA LYS A 156 36.12 -28.92 32.17
C LYS A 156 36.62 -30.06 33.05
N LEU A 157 35.74 -30.67 33.85
CA LEU A 157 36.11 -31.78 34.72
C LEU A 157 36.53 -33.01 33.92
N VAL A 158 35.76 -33.38 32.89
CA VAL A 158 36.09 -34.52 32.01
C VAL A 158 37.40 -34.27 31.26
N GLY A 159 37.63 -33.04 30.80
CA GLY A 159 38.90 -32.65 30.18
C GLY A 159 40.08 -32.83 31.15
N ALA A 160 39.97 -32.32 32.37
CA ALA A 160 41.02 -32.47 33.39
C ALA A 160 41.27 -33.94 33.77
N VAL A 161 40.21 -34.75 33.87
CA VAL A 161 40.35 -36.21 34.11
C VAL A 161 41.03 -36.90 32.94
N ALA A 162 40.66 -36.58 31.70
CA ALA A 162 41.29 -37.14 30.52
C ALA A 162 42.79 -36.79 30.43
N GLU A 163 43.15 -35.53 30.69
CA GLU A 163 44.55 -35.09 30.77
C GLU A 163 45.32 -35.87 31.84
N ALA A 164 44.75 -36.02 33.04
CA ALA A 164 45.37 -36.80 34.11
C ALA A 164 45.58 -38.27 33.72
N LEU A 165 44.58 -38.91 33.09
CA LEU A 165 44.67 -40.29 32.62
C LEU A 165 45.73 -40.47 31.54
N ILE A 166 45.85 -39.51 30.61
CA ILE A 166 46.90 -39.50 29.58
C ILE A 166 48.29 -39.37 30.23
N LEU A 167 48.47 -38.46 31.18
CA LEU A 167 49.74 -38.31 31.89
C LEU A 167 50.12 -39.59 32.64
N ILE A 168 49.16 -40.20 33.33
CA ILE A 168 49.36 -41.48 34.03
C ILE A 168 49.78 -42.58 33.05
N SER A 169 49.13 -42.71 31.89
CA SER A 169 49.48 -43.74 30.90
C SER A 169 50.87 -43.52 30.29
N CYS A 170 51.26 -42.27 30.01
CA CYS A 170 52.61 -41.94 29.55
C CYS A 170 53.69 -42.31 30.56
N VAL A 171 53.44 -42.07 31.85
CA VAL A 171 54.37 -42.46 32.94
C VAL A 171 54.53 -43.98 32.98
N PHE A 172 53.43 -44.74 32.93
CA PHE A 172 53.48 -46.21 32.88
C PHE A 172 54.26 -46.72 31.66
N ALA A 173 54.05 -46.13 30.48
CA ALA A 173 54.78 -46.50 29.27
C ALA A 173 56.30 -46.24 29.38
N ALA A 174 56.70 -45.09 29.95
CA ALA A 174 58.10 -44.77 30.18
C ALA A 174 58.77 -45.72 31.19
N ILE A 175 58.08 -46.07 32.27
CA ILE A 175 58.55 -47.06 33.25
C ILE A 175 58.72 -48.44 32.59
N ALA A 176 57.75 -48.87 31.78
CA ALA A 176 57.86 -50.15 31.07
C ALA A 176 59.03 -50.17 30.07
N ALA A 177 59.22 -49.08 29.30
CA ALA A 177 60.32 -48.97 28.34
C ALA A 177 61.70 -48.99 29.01
N THR A 178 61.86 -48.27 30.13
CA THR A 178 63.11 -48.25 30.90
C THR A 178 63.40 -49.61 31.54
N ALA A 179 62.39 -50.31 32.05
CA ALA A 179 62.53 -51.68 32.56
C ALA A 179 62.99 -52.64 31.46
N MET A 180 62.38 -52.59 30.27
CA MET A 180 62.79 -53.41 29.12
C MET A 180 64.25 -53.12 28.71
N ALA A 181 64.65 -51.87 28.60
CA ALA A 181 66.03 -51.50 28.25
C ALA A 181 67.06 -52.00 29.29
N ALA A 182 66.73 -51.90 30.59
CA ALA A 182 67.58 -52.42 31.66
C ALA A 182 67.75 -53.95 31.57
N THR A 183 66.68 -54.69 31.23
CA THR A 183 66.77 -56.14 31.05
C THR A 183 67.65 -56.53 29.86
N VAL A 184 67.62 -55.77 28.76
CA VAL A 184 68.48 -56.02 27.60
C VAL A 184 69.95 -55.74 27.91
N HIS A 185 70.25 -54.73 28.72
CA HIS A 185 71.63 -54.42 29.13
C HIS A 185 72.21 -55.40 30.18
N LEU A 186 71.36 -56.15 30.89
CA LEU A 186 71.77 -57.15 31.88
C LEU A 186 71.89 -58.58 31.30
N MET A 187 71.50 -58.81 30.04
CA MET A 187 71.71 -60.07 29.31
C MET A 187 72.93 -59.99 28.40
#